data_AF-A0ABD3URT0-F1
#
_entry.id   AF-A0ABD3URT0-F1
#
_cell.length_a   1.000
_cell.length_b   1.000
_cell.length_c   1.000
_cell.angle_alpha   90.00
_cell.angle_beta   90.00
_cell.angle_gamma   90.00
#
_symmetry.space_group_name_H-M   'P 1'
#
loop_
_entity.id
_entity.type
_entity.pdbx_description
1 polymer ?
#
loop_
_entity_poly.entity_id
_entity_poly.type
_entity_poly.pdbx_seq_one_letter_code
_entity_poly.pdbx_strand_id
1 'polypeptide(L)'
;MGKNHCHLSKNKQDKTFFIFRNIYNRAPKDEELFKLSRCVGDWWPLAKELRLDDAEVDRIKEDYRSALERCYQALKTWRNKYYGKVEGKVQFLVEACKNASVDQNKVEDIFKMSPR
;
A
#
# COMPACT_ATOMS: atom_id res chain seq x y z
N MET A 1 -45.27 7.36 35.03
CA MET A 1 -44.25 8.33 34.60
C MET A 1 -43.20 7.55 33.81
N GLY A 2 -43.29 7.61 32.48
CA GLY A 2 -42.74 6.60 31.58
C GLY A 2 -41.33 6.91 31.05
N LYS A 3 -40.46 5.91 31.20
CA LYS A 3 -39.34 5.51 30.32
C LYS A 3 -38.34 6.58 29.89
N ASN A 4 -37.22 6.62 30.61
CA ASN A 4 -35.95 7.15 30.10
C ASN A 4 -35.36 6.15 29.09
N HIS A 5 -35.55 6.42 27.80
CA HIS A 5 -34.84 5.72 26.73
C HIS A 5 -34.10 6.75 25.90
N CYS A 6 -32.79 6.91 26.13
CA CYS A 6 -31.86 7.58 25.22
C CYS A 6 -30.42 7.11 25.52
N HIS A 7 -30.13 5.83 25.27
CA HIS A 7 -28.75 5.40 25.01
C HIS A 7 -28.45 5.68 23.53
N LEU A 8 -27.97 6.89 23.22
CA LEU A 8 -27.46 7.22 21.89
C LEU A 8 -26.13 6.48 21.67
N SER A 9 -26.21 5.38 20.95
CA SER A 9 -25.08 4.64 20.38
C SER A 9 -24.32 5.53 19.38
N LYS A 10 -23.14 6.02 19.77
CA LYS A 10 -22.18 6.71 18.90
C LYS A 10 -20.81 6.06 19.01
N ASN A 11 -20.61 4.82 18.55
CA ASN A 11 -19.23 4.31 18.45
C ASN A 11 -19.00 3.07 17.56
N LYS A 12 -19.39 3.15 16.27
CA LYS A 12 -18.95 2.15 15.26
C LYS A 12 -18.36 2.76 13.99
N GLN A 13 -18.81 3.94 13.57
CA GLN A 13 -18.30 4.61 12.35
C GLN A 13 -16.95 5.30 12.54
N ASP A 14 -16.58 5.60 13.79
CA ASP A 14 -15.34 6.31 14.13
C ASP A 14 -14.12 5.38 14.11
N LYS A 15 -14.27 4.16 14.64
CA LYS A 15 -13.20 3.15 14.69
C LYS A 15 -12.67 2.78 13.31
N THR A 16 -13.55 2.61 12.32
CA THR A 16 -13.15 2.31 10.95
C THR A 16 -12.31 3.44 10.36
N PHE A 17 -12.71 4.69 10.54
CA PHE A 17 -11.96 5.86 10.05
C PHE A 17 -10.57 5.97 10.70
N PHE A 18 -10.48 5.75 12.01
CA PHE A 18 -9.20 5.71 12.74
C PHE A 18 -8.31 4.54 12.31
N ILE A 19 -8.89 3.35 12.06
CA ILE A 19 -8.15 2.18 11.56
C ILE A 19 -7.60 2.45 10.17
N PHE A 20 -8.40 2.98 9.23
CA PHE A 20 -7.96 3.32 7.89
C PHE A 20 -6.82 4.33 7.93
N ARG A 21 -6.98 5.45 8.65
CA ARG A 21 -5.94 6.48 8.73
C ARG A 21 -4.63 5.98 9.33
N ASN A 22 -4.67 5.00 10.23
CA ASN A 22 -3.47 4.36 10.77
C ASN A 22 -2.82 3.39 9.76
N ILE A 23 -3.61 2.68 8.95
CA ILE A 23 -3.10 1.79 7.87
C ILE A 23 -2.34 2.60 6.80
N TYR A 24 -2.88 3.73 6.36
CA TYR A 24 -2.19 4.57 5.37
C TYR A 24 -0.90 5.21 5.92
N ASN A 25 -0.75 5.29 7.25
CA ASN A 25 0.40 5.89 7.91
C ASN A 25 1.52 4.92 8.31
N ARG A 26 1.34 3.60 8.11
CA ARG A 26 2.36 2.58 8.39
C ARG A 26 3.08 2.13 7.14
N ALA A 27 4.17 1.39 7.32
CA ALA A 27 4.81 0.65 6.24
C ALA A 27 3.95 -0.55 5.79
N PRO A 28 3.92 -0.88 4.49
CA PRO A 28 3.25 -2.07 3.97
C PRO A 28 3.97 -3.36 4.36
N LYS A 29 3.20 -4.42 4.66
CA LYS A 29 3.70 -5.77 4.93
C LYS A 29 4.07 -6.47 3.63
N ASP A 30 4.94 -7.48 3.72
CA ASP A 30 5.37 -8.27 2.55
C ASP A 30 4.17 -8.92 1.82
N GLU A 31 3.17 -9.42 2.54
CA GLU A 31 1.95 -9.98 1.92
C GLU A 31 1.17 -8.94 1.09
N GLU A 32 1.07 -7.71 1.60
CA GLU A 32 0.37 -6.62 0.89
C GLU A 32 1.15 -6.20 -0.35
N LEU A 33 2.49 -6.15 -0.27
CA LEU A 33 3.35 -5.88 -1.42
C LEU A 33 3.25 -6.98 -2.48
N PHE A 34 3.13 -8.24 -2.06
CA PHE A 34 2.97 -9.37 -2.97
C PHE A 34 1.59 -9.37 -3.65
N LYS A 35 0.52 -9.02 -2.93
CA LYS A 35 -0.81 -8.82 -3.52
C LYS A 35 -0.80 -7.65 -4.50
N LEU A 36 -0.14 -6.55 -4.14
CA LEU A 36 -0.03 -5.38 -4.99
C LEU A 36 0.75 -5.68 -6.28
N SER A 37 1.86 -6.43 -6.19
CA SER A 37 2.65 -6.78 -7.38
C SER A 37 1.85 -7.58 -8.41
N ARG A 38 0.89 -8.39 -7.97
CA ARG A 38 -0.05 -9.10 -8.85
C ARG A 38 -1.06 -8.18 -9.54
N CYS A 39 -1.44 -7.07 -8.91
CA CYS A 39 -2.42 -6.13 -9.46
C CYS A 39 -1.79 -5.12 -10.43
N VAL A 40 -0.55 -4.72 -10.20
CA VAL A 40 0.14 -3.69 -10.99
C VAL A 40 0.43 -4.19 -12.41
N GLY A 41 0.88 -5.44 -12.56
CA GLY A 41 1.22 -6.01 -13.87
C GLY A 41 2.53 -5.45 -14.44
N ASP A 42 2.56 -4.16 -14.79
CA ASP A 42 3.75 -3.47 -15.27
C ASP A 42 4.42 -2.64 -14.16
N TRP A 43 5.57 -3.12 -13.72
CA TRP A 43 6.32 -2.55 -12.60
C TRP A 43 7.20 -1.37 -12.98
N TRP A 44 7.43 -1.13 -14.27
CA TRP A 44 8.37 -0.11 -14.73
C TRP A 44 7.90 1.33 -14.44
N PRO A 45 6.65 1.74 -14.75
CA PRO A 45 6.14 3.05 -14.36
C PRO A 45 6.12 3.21 -12.83
N LEU A 46 5.76 2.14 -12.12
CA LEU A 46 5.71 2.15 -10.65
C LEU A 46 7.11 2.35 -10.05
N ALA A 47 8.15 1.69 -10.57
CA ALA A 47 9.51 1.85 -10.07
C ALA A 47 10.00 3.31 -10.17
N LYS A 48 9.61 4.02 -11.23
CA LYS A 48 9.91 5.46 -11.40
C LYS A 48 9.19 6.32 -10.36
N GLU A 49 7.90 6.07 -10.16
CA GLU A 49 7.11 6.79 -9.15
C GLU A 49 7.62 6.53 -7.73
N LEU A 50 8.14 5.33 -7.48
CA LEU A 50 8.79 4.94 -6.22
C LEU A 50 10.20 5.54 -6.05
N ARG A 51 10.70 6.33 -7.01
CA ARG A 51 12.03 6.95 -6.96
C ARG A 51 13.14 5.93 -6.69
N LEU A 52 13.03 4.78 -7.33
CA LEU A 52 14.13 3.82 -7.42
C LEU A 52 15.13 4.35 -8.45
N ASP A 53 16.41 4.28 -8.10
CA ASP A 53 17.47 4.69 -9.03
C ASP A 53 17.62 3.65 -10.15
N ASP A 54 18.10 4.08 -11.33
CA ASP A 54 18.29 3.17 -12.48
C ASP A 54 19.16 1.96 -12.10
N ALA A 55 20.18 2.15 -11.26
CA ALA A 55 21.03 1.07 -10.77
C ALA A 55 20.26 0.02 -9.92
N GLU A 56 19.27 0.44 -9.12
CA GLU A 56 18.41 -0.49 -8.38
C GLU A 56 17.48 -1.25 -9.33
N VAL A 57 16.95 -0.54 -10.32
CA VAL A 57 16.04 -1.08 -11.31
C VAL A 57 16.73 -2.08 -12.25
N ASP A 58 17.97 -1.80 -12.68
CA ASP A 58 18.77 -2.72 -13.49
C ASP A 58 19.15 -3.97 -12.70
N ARG A 59 19.55 -3.85 -11.44
CA ARG A 59 19.78 -5.01 -10.57
C ARG A 59 18.53 -5.90 -10.49
N ILE A 60 17.36 -5.31 -10.27
CA ILE A 60 16.10 -6.06 -10.21
C ILE A 60 15.79 -6.76 -11.56
N LYS A 61 16.11 -6.12 -12.69
CA LYS A 61 15.96 -6.75 -14.02
C LYS A 61 16.88 -7.95 -14.20
N GLU A 62 18.11 -7.84 -13.73
CA GLU A 62 19.14 -8.88 -13.84
C GLU A 62 18.87 -10.06 -12.89
N ASP A 63 18.54 -9.77 -11.63
CA ASP A 63 18.34 -10.77 -10.58
C ASP A 63 17.04 -11.57 -10.73
N TYR A 64 16.00 -10.99 -11.33
CA TYR A 64 14.67 -11.60 -11.41
C TYR A 64 14.17 -11.72 -12.85
N ARG A 65 13.56 -12.87 -13.20
CA ARG A 65 13.07 -13.14 -14.56
C ARG A 65 11.61 -12.73 -14.77
N SER A 66 10.75 -12.95 -13.79
CA SER A 66 9.32 -12.68 -13.93
C SER A 66 8.97 -11.23 -13.61
N ALA A 67 8.06 -10.62 -14.38
CA ALA A 67 7.58 -9.25 -14.13
C ALA A 67 6.96 -9.10 -12.73
N LEU A 68 6.25 -10.13 -12.25
CA LEU A 68 5.67 -10.17 -10.90
C LEU A 68 6.76 -10.14 -9.82
N GLU A 69 7.81 -10.95 -9.97
CA GLU A 69 8.93 -10.99 -9.02
C GLU A 69 9.67 -9.66 -9.02
N ARG A 70 9.95 -9.10 -10.19
CA ARG A 70 10.56 -7.76 -10.33
C ARG A 70 9.74 -6.69 -9.63
N CYS A 71 8.42 -6.71 -9.81
CA CYS A 71 7.51 -5.78 -9.15
C CYS A 71 7.56 -5.90 -7.62
N TYR A 72 7.47 -7.12 -7.11
CA TYR A 72 7.54 -7.38 -5.68
C TYR A 72 8.88 -6.93 -5.08
N GLN A 73 9.97 -7.15 -5.80
CA GLN A 73 11.30 -6.77 -5.35
C GLN A 73 11.52 -5.26 -5.42
N ALA A 74 11.04 -4.58 -6.46
CA ALA A 74 11.02 -3.12 -6.53
C ALA A 74 10.27 -2.50 -5.32
N LEU A 75 9.09 -3.04 -5.01
CA LEU A 75 8.30 -2.64 -3.85
C LEU A 75 9.04 -2.87 -2.52
N LYS A 76 9.72 -4.01 -2.37
CA LYS A 76 10.52 -4.29 -1.16
C LYS A 76 11.72 -3.38 -1.04
N THR A 77 12.45 -3.16 -2.13
CA THR A 77 13.61 -2.26 -2.18
C THR A 77 13.21 -0.85 -1.80
N TRP A 78 12.13 -0.32 -2.38
CA TRP A 78 11.57 0.98 -1.99
C TRP A 78 11.21 1.02 -0.50
N ARG A 79 10.47 0.03 0.01
CA ARG A 79 10.09 0.00 1.43
C ARG A 79 11.31 0.02 2.34
N ASN A 80 12.35 -0.73 2.00
CA ASN A 80 13.58 -0.80 2.79
C ASN A 80 14.36 0.52 2.71
N LYS A 81 14.45 1.14 1.52
CA LYS A 81 15.11 2.44 1.28
C LYS A 81 14.47 3.57 2.08
N TYR A 82 13.14 3.54 2.21
CA TYR A 82 12.36 4.55 2.92
C TYR A 82 11.80 4.06 4.27
N TYR A 83 12.37 2.98 4.83
CA TYR A 83 11.89 2.44 6.11
C TYR A 83 11.98 3.50 7.22
N GLY A 84 10.88 3.74 7.93
CA GLY A 84 10.78 4.77 8.96
C GLY A 84 10.57 6.21 8.44
N LYS A 85 10.55 6.43 7.12
CA LYS A 85 10.30 7.74 6.50
C LYS A 85 8.84 7.89 6.09
N VAL A 86 8.43 9.13 5.78
CA VAL A 86 7.08 9.43 5.28
C VAL A 86 6.85 8.79 3.91
N GLU A 87 7.87 8.76 3.06
CA GLU A 87 7.83 8.11 1.75
C GLU A 87 7.76 6.59 1.83
N GLY A 88 8.04 5.95 2.97
CA GLY A 88 7.94 4.48 3.14
C GLY A 88 6.56 4.00 3.59
N LYS A 89 5.56 4.89 3.59
CA LYS A 89 4.21 4.62 4.09
C LYS A 89 3.27 4.19 2.95
N VAL A 90 2.22 3.45 3.31
CA VAL A 90 1.16 3.01 2.37
C VAL A 90 0.55 4.17 1.59
N GLN A 91 0.36 5.35 2.21
CA GLN A 91 -0.15 6.54 1.52
C GLN A 91 0.67 6.93 0.27
N PHE A 92 2.00 6.83 0.35
CA PHE A 92 2.87 7.20 -0.76
C PHE A 92 2.77 6.16 -1.88
N LEU A 93 2.73 4.88 -1.48
CA LEU A 93 2.57 3.78 -2.41
C LEU A 93 1.26 3.85 -3.19
N VAL A 94 0.16 4.21 -2.52
CA VAL A 94 -1.16 4.36 -3.16
C VAL A 94 -1.13 5.49 -4.20
N GLU A 95 -0.51 6.63 -3.88
CA GLU A 95 -0.35 7.74 -4.83
C GLU A 95 0.59 7.36 -5.99
N ALA A 96 1.69 6.65 -5.73
CA ALA A 96 2.58 6.14 -6.77
C ALA A 96 1.84 5.16 -7.72
N CYS A 97 1.02 4.26 -7.16
CA CYS A 97 0.17 3.37 -7.95
C CYS A 97 -0.84 4.14 -8.80
N LYS A 98 -1.39 5.25 -8.29
CA LYS A 98 -2.34 6.09 -9.01
C LYS A 98 -1.68 6.77 -10.21
N ASN A 99 -0.47 7.31 -10.02
CA ASN A 99 0.32 7.90 -11.10
C ASN A 99 0.76 6.86 -12.13
N ALA A 100 1.07 5.64 -11.68
CA ALA A 100 1.33 4.49 -12.55
C ALA A 100 0.06 3.92 -13.23
N SER A 101 -1.10 4.58 -13.12
CA SER A 101 -2.37 4.18 -13.74
C SER A 101 -2.89 2.81 -13.27
N VAL A 102 -2.57 2.41 -12.04
CA VAL A 102 -3.05 1.16 -11.42
C VAL A 102 -4.43 1.38 -10.82
N ASP A 103 -5.32 0.39 -10.99
CA ASP A 103 -6.67 0.35 -10.43
C ASP A 103 -6.69 0.60 -8.91
N GLN A 104 -7.02 1.82 -8.51
CA GLN A 104 -7.05 2.22 -7.10
C GLN A 104 -8.04 1.39 -6.28
N ASN A 105 -9.15 0.96 -6.87
CA ASN A 105 -10.11 0.09 -6.17
C ASN A 105 -9.46 -1.23 -5.69
N LYS A 106 -8.58 -1.84 -6.49
CA LYS A 106 -7.88 -3.07 -6.12
C LYS A 106 -6.79 -2.80 -5.10
N VAL A 107 -6.04 -1.70 -5.29
CA VAL A 107 -4.99 -1.28 -4.36
C VAL A 107 -5.58 -1.00 -2.99
N GLU A 108 -6.66 -0.24 -2.94
CA GLU A 108 -7.38 0.05 -1.71
C GLU A 108 -7.97 -1.21 -1.09
N ASP A 109 -8.54 -2.13 -1.86
CA ASP A 109 -9.07 -3.40 -1.34
C ASP A 109 -7.98 -4.21 -0.59
N ILE A 110 -6.76 -4.28 -1.14
CA ILE A 110 -5.62 -4.96 -0.52
C ILE A 110 -5.30 -4.36 0.86
N PHE A 111 -5.29 -3.04 0.99
CA PHE A 111 -4.97 -2.35 2.25
C PHE A 111 -6.17 -2.25 3.20
N LYS A 112 -7.41 -2.18 2.68
CA LYS A 112 -8.65 -2.06 3.45
C LYS A 112 -9.09 -3.41 4.05
N MET A 113 -8.82 -4.53 3.38
CA MET A 113 -9.18 -5.88 3.81
C MET A 113 -8.15 -6.59 4.70
N SER A 114 -7.19 -5.86 5.30
CA SER A 114 -6.32 -6.43 6.34
C SER A 114 -6.83 -6.05 7.74
N PRO A 115 -7.87 -6.73 8.29
CA PRO A 115 -8.18 -6.61 9.70
C PRO A 115 -6.98 -7.13 10.52
N ARG A 116 -6.69 -6.44 11.62
CA ARG A 116 -5.65 -6.83 12.58
C ARG A 116 -5.99 -8.15 13.26
#